data_AF-A0A962QJJ5-F1
#
_entry.id   AF-A0A962QJJ5-F1
#
_cell.length_a   1.000
_cell.length_b   1.000
_cell.length_c   1.000
_cell.angle_alpha   90.00
_cell.angle_beta   90.00
_cell.angle_gamma   90.00
#
_symmetry.space_group_name_H-M   'P 1'
#
loop_
_entity.id
_entity.type
_entity.pdbx_description
1 polymer ?
#
loop_
_entity_poly.entity_id
_entity_poly.type
_entity_poly.pdbx_seq_one_letter_code
_entity_poly.pdbx_strand_id
1 'polypeptide(L)'
;MMQQDFLQVIGLKDDADISVAGTRFVECVKEYIGHGEKTASKDTIAKEETDVTTLYKSFFPYSVGWARQEREKNIKQKNHPNAAKLKEKAASVIDDLQNNIIDFALCYMAIGRAIGIINAEMKRSPESDEKEVIWTSETGVMLSKQRKKRAQLLEDNKRLQQAKELLEQIYPRYAAAEKTVSEIYGADQTEKLLRSYRSGLRTGDFTKARRAIEKLLAEKNKFAFDKKKAEVAKNKIQAETKSYTDFLEEHQEVLSGRDKKLFLKPIEVDIILDANLRELAQSEAFIKKYFRPFLKFQIESLKHLRNKLLVVGSLESLMTLYIRMMRGIAEPLTDVKAVRLYESEIIEHVMYLLGGQFQEVKNINARIQEILHDVNISVQGYEDVKA
;
A
#
# COMPACT_ATOMS: atom_id res chain seq x y z
N MET A 1 12.52 11.99 35.71
CA MET A 1 12.32 10.88 36.66
C MET A 1 13.64 10.62 37.36
N MET A 2 13.67 10.70 38.68
CA MET A 2 14.83 10.32 39.48
C MET A 2 14.92 8.79 39.57
N GLN A 3 16.09 8.25 39.91
CA GLN A 3 16.36 6.79 40.01
C GLN A 3 15.31 6.01 40.84
N GLN A 4 14.73 6.64 41.87
CA GLN A 4 13.71 6.06 42.75
C GLN A 4 12.35 5.87 42.06
N ASP A 5 12.04 6.66 41.03
CA ASP A 5 10.76 6.57 40.32
C ASP A 5 10.69 5.31 39.43
N PHE A 6 11.81 4.87 38.86
CA PHE A 6 11.83 3.74 37.92
C PHE A 6 11.60 2.39 38.61
N LEU A 7 12.28 2.11 39.73
CA LEU A 7 12.15 0.83 40.42
C LEU A 7 10.73 0.61 40.92
N GLN A 8 10.06 1.65 41.40
CA GLN A 8 8.66 1.60 41.78
C GLN A 8 7.74 1.34 40.58
N VAL A 9 8.00 1.96 39.42
CA VAL A 9 7.26 1.71 38.17
C VAL A 9 7.31 0.25 37.74
N ILE A 10 8.43 -0.45 37.95
CA ILE A 10 8.56 -1.88 37.62
C ILE A 10 8.24 -2.81 38.81
N GLY A 11 7.82 -2.27 39.96
CA GLY A 11 7.37 -3.02 41.13
C GLY A 11 8.49 -3.60 42.00
N LEU A 12 9.65 -2.95 42.05
CA LEU A 12 10.81 -3.36 42.84
C LEU A 12 11.15 -2.36 43.96
N LYS A 13 11.92 -2.83 44.94
CA LYS A 13 12.47 -2.02 46.04
C LYS A 13 13.67 -1.21 45.57
N ASP A 14 13.90 -0.06 46.23
CA ASP A 14 14.96 0.91 45.90
C ASP A 14 16.39 0.35 45.92
N ASP A 15 16.62 -0.78 46.60
CA ASP A 15 17.93 -1.44 46.74
C ASP A 15 18.16 -2.60 45.75
N ALA A 16 17.26 -2.78 44.77
CA ALA A 16 17.36 -3.87 43.81
C ALA A 16 18.66 -3.81 42.99
N ASP A 17 19.32 -4.96 42.82
CA ASP A 17 20.46 -5.13 41.92
C ASP A 17 20.04 -4.94 40.46
N ILE A 18 20.97 -4.43 39.64
CA ILE A 18 20.74 -4.18 38.21
C ILE A 18 20.26 -5.41 37.42
N SER A 19 20.62 -6.64 37.82
CA SER A 19 20.16 -7.87 37.15
C SER A 19 18.72 -8.21 37.49
N VAL A 20 18.30 -7.97 38.74
CA VAL A 20 16.91 -8.16 39.18
C VAL A 20 16.03 -7.12 38.50
N ALA A 21 16.47 -5.86 38.50
CA ALA A 21 15.81 -4.77 37.78
C ALA A 21 15.73 -5.06 36.27
N GLY A 22 16.81 -5.55 35.67
CA GLY A 22 16.87 -5.91 34.26
C GLY A 22 15.93 -7.03 33.86
N THR A 23 15.80 -8.07 34.68
CA THR A 23 14.88 -9.19 34.44
C THR A 23 13.44 -8.70 34.45
N ARG A 24 13.05 -7.96 35.50
CA ARG A 24 11.71 -7.42 35.65
C ARG A 24 11.37 -6.41 34.54
N PHE A 25 12.35 -5.59 34.17
CA PHE A 25 12.24 -4.66 33.04
C PHE A 25 11.91 -5.39 31.73
N VAL A 26 12.63 -6.47 31.39
CA VAL A 26 12.37 -7.23 30.15
C VAL A 26 10.96 -7.85 30.16
N GLU A 27 10.48 -8.34 31.31
CA GLU A 27 9.11 -8.83 31.45
C GLU A 27 8.09 -7.74 31.13
N CYS A 28 8.24 -6.55 31.72
CA CYS A 28 7.36 -5.42 31.42
C CYS A 28 7.41 -5.06 29.93
N VAL A 29 8.60 -4.95 29.33
CA VAL A 29 8.72 -4.67 27.88
C VAL A 29 7.99 -5.72 27.04
N LYS A 30 8.10 -7.01 27.38
CA LYS A 30 7.37 -8.08 26.68
C LYS A 30 5.86 -7.96 26.82
N GLU A 31 5.36 -7.50 27.97
CA GLU A 31 3.93 -7.26 28.18
C GLU A 31 3.41 -6.17 27.24
N TYR A 32 4.07 -5.01 27.19
CA TYR A 32 3.72 -3.92 26.26
C TYR A 32 3.79 -4.38 24.80
N ILE A 33 4.88 -5.06 24.41
CA ILE A 33 5.02 -5.62 23.06
C ILE A 33 3.87 -6.59 22.75
N GLY A 34 3.59 -7.53 23.66
CA GLY A 34 2.53 -8.52 23.48
C GLY A 34 1.12 -7.92 23.42
N HIS A 35 0.89 -6.76 24.05
CA HIS A 35 -0.36 -6.00 23.92
C HIS A 35 -0.42 -5.26 22.57
N GLY A 36 0.66 -4.57 22.20
CA GLY A 36 0.82 -3.89 20.91
C GLY A 36 0.64 -4.81 19.69
N GLU A 37 1.09 -6.07 19.78
CA GLU A 37 0.90 -7.08 18.73
C GLU A 37 -0.56 -7.49 18.52
N LYS A 38 -1.40 -7.37 19.56
CA LYS A 38 -2.80 -7.86 19.55
C LYS A 38 -3.82 -6.78 19.25
N THR A 39 -3.48 -5.51 19.42
CA THR A 39 -4.41 -4.40 19.24
C THR A 39 -4.50 -3.95 17.78
N ALA A 40 -5.70 -3.54 17.36
CA ALA A 40 -5.94 -2.97 16.03
C ALA A 40 -5.88 -1.42 16.03
N SER A 41 -5.86 -0.79 17.20
CA SER A 41 -5.94 0.67 17.36
C SER A 41 -4.59 1.36 17.14
N LYS A 42 -4.52 2.30 16.20
CA LYS A 42 -3.30 3.09 15.95
C LYS A 42 -2.90 3.94 17.17
N ASP A 43 -3.87 4.49 17.88
CA ASP A 43 -3.62 5.34 19.06
C ASP A 43 -3.09 4.52 20.23
N THR A 44 -3.64 3.31 20.43
CA THR A 44 -3.11 2.37 21.41
C THR A 44 -1.67 2.02 21.07
N ILE A 45 -1.33 1.82 19.79
CA ILE A 45 0.02 1.41 19.41
C ILE A 45 1.03 2.53 19.58
N ALA A 46 0.68 3.76 19.19
CA ALA A 46 1.54 4.92 19.45
C ALA A 46 1.80 5.10 20.96
N LYS A 47 0.80 4.79 21.80
CA LYS A 47 0.96 4.74 23.24
C LYS A 47 1.91 3.62 23.68
N GLU A 48 1.73 2.39 23.22
CA GLU A 48 2.61 1.26 23.55
C GLU A 48 4.08 1.51 23.11
N GLU A 49 4.30 2.07 21.91
CA GLU A 49 5.63 2.48 21.42
C GLU A 49 6.25 3.54 22.33
N THR A 50 5.44 4.49 22.79
CA THR A 50 5.87 5.53 23.74
C THR A 50 6.19 4.93 25.11
N ASP A 51 5.38 4.00 25.61
CA ASP A 51 5.56 3.34 26.90
C ASP A 51 6.83 2.47 26.90
N VAL A 52 7.06 1.68 25.85
CA VAL A 52 8.31 0.91 25.66
C VAL A 52 9.52 1.86 25.64
N THR A 53 9.46 2.92 24.83
CA THR A 53 10.56 3.90 24.74
C THR A 53 10.82 4.57 26.09
N THR A 54 9.76 4.91 26.82
CA THR A 54 9.84 5.56 28.14
C THR A 54 10.43 4.62 29.18
N LEU A 55 10.07 3.33 29.15
CA LEU A 55 10.66 2.31 30.02
C LEU A 55 12.17 2.19 29.77
N TYR A 56 12.61 2.07 28.52
CA TYR A 56 14.05 2.03 28.19
C TYR A 56 14.77 3.31 28.64
N LYS A 57 14.21 4.48 28.34
CA LYS A 57 14.75 5.79 28.75
C LYS A 57 14.71 6.02 30.26
N SER A 58 14.02 5.17 31.03
CA SER A 58 14.03 5.19 32.49
C SER A 58 15.03 4.18 33.05
N PHE A 59 15.11 2.97 32.47
CA PHE A 59 16.06 1.93 32.86
C PHE A 59 17.51 2.34 32.61
N PHE A 60 17.82 2.97 31.47
CA PHE A 60 19.19 3.35 31.13
C PHE A 60 19.79 4.36 32.14
N PRO A 61 19.14 5.50 32.47
CA PRO A 61 19.62 6.38 33.53
C PRO A 61 19.70 5.70 34.90
N TYR A 62 18.74 4.82 35.22
CA TYR A 62 18.79 4.03 36.45
C TYR A 62 20.07 3.19 36.53
N SER A 63 20.40 2.46 35.46
CA SER A 63 21.60 1.61 35.41
C SER A 63 22.91 2.40 35.47
N VAL A 64 22.97 3.59 34.87
CA VAL A 64 24.11 4.51 34.98
C VAL A 64 24.28 4.98 36.44
N GLY A 65 23.15 5.26 37.09
CA GLY A 65 23.05 5.53 38.51
C GLY A 65 23.66 4.45 39.39
N TRP A 66 23.15 3.23 39.20
CA TRP A 66 23.63 2.02 39.87
C TRP A 66 25.14 1.85 39.66
N ALA A 67 25.62 1.98 38.42
CA ALA A 67 27.03 1.82 38.07
C ALA A 67 27.94 2.88 38.71
N ARG A 68 27.42 4.08 39.01
CA ARG A 68 28.16 5.11 39.75
C ARG A 68 28.28 4.73 41.22
N GLN A 69 27.17 4.37 41.87
CA GLN A 69 27.17 3.94 43.27
C GLN A 69 28.09 2.74 43.48
N GLU A 70 28.06 1.78 42.56
CA GLU A 70 28.88 0.58 42.65
C GLU A 70 30.38 0.87 42.44
N ARG A 71 30.74 1.87 41.62
CA ARG A 71 32.12 2.38 41.53
C ARG A 71 32.58 3.01 42.83
N GLU A 72 31.73 3.81 43.46
CA GLU A 72 32.04 4.48 44.73
C GLU A 72 32.29 3.47 45.85
N LYS A 73 31.48 2.39 45.94
CA LYS A 73 31.71 1.28 46.89
C LYS A 73 33.06 0.59 46.68
N ASN A 74 33.48 0.45 45.42
CA ASN A 74 34.68 -0.31 45.04
C ASN A 74 35.93 0.56 44.82
N ILE A 75 35.91 1.85 45.19
CA ILE A 75 36.99 2.81 44.89
C ILE A 75 38.37 2.40 45.43
N LYS A 76 38.41 1.59 46.50
CA LYS A 76 39.64 1.10 47.13
C LYS A 76 40.23 -0.13 46.42
N GLN A 77 39.48 -0.78 45.54
CA GLN A 77 39.95 -1.97 44.81
C GLN A 77 40.72 -1.53 43.55
N LYS A 78 41.97 -2.01 43.42
CA LYS A 78 42.80 -1.69 42.25
C LYS A 78 42.35 -2.49 41.03
N ASN A 79 42.08 -1.79 39.94
CA ASN A 79 41.89 -2.41 38.64
C ASN A 79 43.24 -2.90 38.07
N HIS A 80 43.18 -3.92 37.23
CA HIS A 80 44.28 -4.30 36.36
C HIS A 80 44.62 -3.12 35.41
N PRO A 81 45.90 -2.87 35.07
CA PRO A 81 46.32 -1.74 34.23
C PRO A 81 45.56 -1.60 32.90
N ASN A 82 45.18 -2.73 32.29
CA ASN A 82 44.47 -2.74 31.00
C ASN A 82 42.97 -2.43 31.11
N ALA A 83 42.38 -2.44 32.31
CA ALA A 83 40.94 -2.24 32.49
C ALA A 83 40.49 -0.82 32.13
N ALA A 84 41.34 0.19 32.36
CA ALA A 84 40.98 1.59 32.14
C ALA A 84 40.56 1.84 30.68
N LYS A 85 41.35 1.35 29.72
CA LYS A 85 41.06 1.50 28.28
C LYS A 85 39.77 0.80 27.88
N LEU A 86 39.49 -0.38 28.43
CA LEU A 86 38.26 -1.13 28.12
C LEU A 86 37.02 -0.45 28.69
N LYS A 87 37.12 0.11 29.91
CA LYS A 87 36.01 0.86 30.53
C LYS A 87 35.71 2.16 29.77
N GLU A 88 36.75 2.86 29.31
CA GLU A 88 36.62 4.04 28.45
C GLU A 88 35.94 3.69 27.12
N LYS A 89 36.39 2.61 26.46
CA LYS A 89 35.77 2.10 25.24
C LYS A 89 34.32 1.68 25.43
N ALA A 90 33.99 1.06 26.56
CA ALA A 90 32.61 0.72 26.90
C ALA A 90 31.73 1.97 27.05
N ALA A 91 32.25 2.98 27.76
CA ALA A 91 31.55 4.25 27.96
C ALA A 91 31.37 5.03 26.66
N SER A 92 32.29 4.92 25.69
CA SER A 92 32.16 5.62 24.41
C SER A 92 31.12 5.03 23.47
N VAL A 93 30.70 3.77 23.66
CA VAL A 93 29.76 3.07 22.75
C VAL A 93 28.40 2.80 23.38
N ILE A 94 28.21 3.19 24.64
CA ILE A 94 27.02 2.83 25.41
C ILE A 94 25.75 3.48 24.90
N ASP A 95 25.81 4.76 24.56
CA ASP A 95 24.64 5.51 24.07
C ASP A 95 24.16 4.95 22.72
N ASP A 96 25.11 4.59 21.85
CA ASP A 96 24.80 3.94 20.58
C ASP A 96 24.15 2.56 20.82
N LEU A 97 24.69 1.74 21.73
CA LEU A 97 24.09 0.46 22.07
C LEU A 97 22.66 0.64 22.61
N GLN A 98 22.45 1.60 23.51
CA GLN A 98 21.14 1.92 24.08
C GLN A 98 20.10 2.28 23.02
N ASN A 99 20.44 3.20 22.12
CA ASN A 99 19.54 3.63 21.04
C ASN A 99 19.18 2.46 20.12
N ASN A 100 20.17 1.65 19.75
CA ASN A 100 19.95 0.50 18.87
C ASN A 100 19.12 -0.61 19.53
N ILE A 101 19.21 -0.80 20.84
CA ILE A 101 18.35 -1.73 21.60
C ILE A 101 16.89 -1.24 21.58
N ILE A 102 16.65 0.07 21.71
CA ILE A 102 15.30 0.64 21.60
C ILE A 102 14.74 0.40 20.20
N ASP A 103 15.51 0.76 19.16
CA ASP A 103 15.12 0.57 17.76
C ASP A 103 14.81 -0.91 17.46
N PHE A 104 15.61 -1.83 17.99
CA PHE A 104 15.38 -3.27 17.91
C PHE A 104 14.03 -3.67 18.53
N ALA A 105 13.74 -3.21 19.75
CA ALA A 105 12.52 -3.55 20.46
C ALA A 105 11.26 -3.03 19.75
N LEU A 106 11.31 -1.80 19.25
CA LEU A 106 10.23 -1.21 18.45
C LEU A 106 10.04 -1.97 17.13
N CYS A 107 11.13 -2.33 16.45
CA CYS A 107 11.08 -3.13 15.23
C CYS A 107 10.47 -4.52 15.49
N TYR A 108 10.86 -5.18 16.57
CA TYR A 108 10.31 -6.48 16.97
C TYR A 108 8.79 -6.41 17.18
N MET A 109 8.30 -5.38 17.89
CA MET A 109 6.87 -5.13 18.06
C MET A 109 6.16 -4.85 16.74
N ALA A 110 6.75 -4.03 15.87
CA ALA A 110 6.19 -3.69 14.57
C ALA A 110 5.97 -4.93 13.68
N ILE A 111 6.91 -5.90 13.70
CA ILE A 111 6.75 -7.17 12.98
C ILE A 111 5.55 -7.96 13.51
N GLY A 112 5.48 -8.16 14.83
CA GLY A 112 4.40 -8.93 15.45
C GLY A 112 3.02 -8.30 15.18
N ARG A 113 2.92 -6.97 15.24
CA ARG A 113 1.73 -6.22 14.83
C ARG A 113 1.37 -6.44 13.37
N ALA A 114 2.34 -6.32 12.45
CA ALA A 114 2.07 -6.51 11.03
C ALA A 114 1.52 -7.91 10.74
N ILE A 115 2.07 -8.93 11.40
CA ILE A 115 1.54 -10.31 11.36
C ILE A 115 0.11 -10.35 11.92
N GLY A 116 -0.16 -9.68 13.05
CA GLY A 116 -1.49 -9.58 13.64
C GLY A 116 -2.54 -8.97 12.71
N ILE A 117 -2.21 -7.86 12.06
CA ILE A 117 -3.07 -7.18 11.07
C ILE A 117 -3.42 -8.12 9.92
N ILE A 118 -2.42 -8.76 9.32
CA ILE A 118 -2.63 -9.63 8.16
C ILE A 118 -3.42 -10.89 8.55
N ASN A 119 -3.18 -11.45 9.75
CA ASN A 119 -3.97 -12.57 10.28
C ASN A 119 -5.43 -12.19 10.53
N ALA A 120 -5.68 -10.97 11.05
CA ALA A 120 -7.04 -10.48 11.24
C ALA A 120 -7.77 -10.36 9.90
N GLU A 121 -7.09 -9.88 8.86
CA GLU A 121 -7.65 -9.79 7.52
C GLU A 121 -7.91 -11.18 6.92
N MET A 122 -6.96 -12.10 7.03
CA MET A 122 -7.14 -13.49 6.58
C MET A 122 -8.34 -14.19 7.22
N LYS A 123 -8.70 -13.85 8.46
CA LYS A 123 -9.91 -14.38 9.12
C LYS A 123 -11.21 -13.80 8.56
N ARG A 124 -11.17 -12.58 8.02
CA ARG A 124 -12.32 -11.89 7.40
C ARG A 124 -12.54 -12.33 5.94
N SER A 125 -11.47 -12.74 5.25
CA SER A 125 -11.55 -13.21 3.88
C SER A 125 -11.96 -14.69 3.82
N PRO A 126 -13.01 -15.08 3.07
CA PRO A 126 -13.38 -16.48 2.89
C PRO A 126 -12.21 -17.32 2.36
N GLU A 127 -12.21 -18.62 2.67
CA GLU A 127 -11.27 -19.55 2.02
C GLU A 127 -11.56 -19.60 0.53
N SER A 128 -10.49 -19.64 -0.27
CA SER A 128 -10.63 -19.93 -1.69
C SER A 128 -11.11 -21.37 -1.84
N ASP A 129 -12.15 -21.59 -2.64
CA ASP A 129 -12.65 -22.94 -2.96
C ASP A 129 -11.62 -23.78 -3.73
N GLU A 130 -10.60 -23.14 -4.31
CA GLU A 130 -9.52 -23.80 -5.03
C GLU A 130 -8.37 -24.22 -4.10
N LYS A 131 -8.04 -25.52 -4.15
CA LYS A 131 -6.89 -26.10 -3.43
C LYS A 131 -5.56 -25.52 -3.92
N GLU A 132 -4.71 -25.15 -2.96
CA GLU A 132 -3.25 -24.95 -3.08
C GLU A 132 -2.74 -24.10 -4.25
N VAL A 133 -3.19 -22.85 -4.34
CA VAL A 133 -2.53 -21.86 -5.18
C VAL A 133 -1.16 -21.49 -4.59
N ILE A 134 -0.08 -21.87 -5.28
CA ILE A 134 1.30 -21.54 -4.91
C ILE A 134 1.57 -20.07 -5.26
N TRP A 135 2.02 -19.29 -4.28
CA TRP A 135 2.41 -17.90 -4.51
C TRP A 135 3.81 -17.81 -5.13
N THR A 136 3.94 -17.07 -6.23
CA THR A 136 5.22 -16.75 -6.87
C THR A 136 5.39 -15.23 -7.03
N SER A 137 6.62 -14.77 -7.26
CA SER A 137 6.89 -13.36 -7.58
C SER A 137 6.07 -12.88 -8.80
N GLU A 138 5.95 -13.72 -9.82
CA GLU A 138 5.13 -13.48 -11.01
C GLU A 138 3.65 -13.33 -10.68
N THR A 139 3.15 -14.14 -9.74
CA THR A 139 1.76 -14.05 -9.26
C THR A 139 1.50 -12.70 -8.57
N GLY A 140 2.47 -12.21 -7.79
CA GLY A 140 2.38 -10.88 -7.17
C GLY A 140 2.33 -9.73 -8.19
N VAL A 141 3.18 -9.79 -9.21
CA VAL A 141 3.17 -8.81 -10.32
C VAL A 141 1.83 -8.85 -11.06
N MET A 142 1.31 -10.05 -11.33
CA MET A 142 0.00 -10.22 -11.98
C MET A 142 -1.14 -9.67 -11.12
N LEU A 143 -1.15 -9.91 -9.81
CA LEU A 143 -2.18 -9.38 -8.91
C LEU A 143 -2.19 -7.85 -8.91
N SER A 144 -1.01 -7.22 -8.83
CA SER A 144 -0.89 -5.76 -8.95
C SER A 144 -1.38 -5.23 -10.30
N LYS A 145 -1.02 -5.91 -11.39
CA LYS A 145 -1.49 -5.57 -12.75
C LYS A 145 -3.01 -5.67 -12.88
N GLN A 146 -3.62 -6.73 -12.33
CA GLN A 146 -5.08 -6.90 -12.38
C GLN A 146 -5.82 -5.83 -11.60
N ARG A 147 -5.30 -5.39 -10.45
CA ARG A 147 -5.89 -4.26 -9.70
C ARG A 147 -5.86 -2.95 -10.48
N LYS A 148 -4.71 -2.62 -11.09
CA LYS A 148 -4.60 -1.44 -11.96
C LYS A 148 -5.56 -1.54 -13.15
N LYS A 149 -5.64 -2.72 -13.77
CA LYS A 149 -6.58 -2.99 -14.86
C LYS A 149 -8.03 -2.80 -14.42
N ARG A 150 -8.41 -3.29 -13.23
CA ARG A 150 -9.74 -3.12 -12.66
C ARG A 150 -10.10 -1.65 -12.46
N ALA A 151 -9.22 -0.87 -11.83
CA ALA A 151 -9.45 0.56 -11.60
C ALA A 151 -9.69 1.30 -12.93
N GLN A 152 -8.86 1.03 -13.94
CA GLN A 152 -9.04 1.60 -15.28
C GLN A 152 -10.37 1.19 -15.93
N LEU A 153 -10.75 -0.09 -15.83
CA LEU A 153 -12.00 -0.59 -16.43
C LEU A 153 -13.23 0.04 -15.77
N LEU A 154 -13.22 0.28 -14.45
CA LEU A 154 -14.32 0.94 -13.76
C LEU A 154 -14.49 2.40 -14.22
N GLU A 155 -13.38 3.13 -14.34
CA GLU A 155 -13.38 4.50 -14.85
C GLU A 155 -13.88 4.55 -16.30
N ASP A 156 -13.37 3.66 -17.15
CA ASP A 156 -13.78 3.55 -18.55
C ASP A 156 -15.26 3.19 -18.67
N ASN A 157 -15.76 2.26 -17.86
CA ASN A 157 -17.17 1.86 -17.86
C ASN A 157 -18.09 3.00 -17.44
N LYS A 158 -17.71 3.78 -16.43
CA LYS A 158 -18.47 4.97 -16.01
C LYS A 158 -18.58 5.97 -17.16
N ARG A 159 -17.49 6.24 -17.86
CA ARG A 159 -17.47 7.13 -19.02
C ARG A 159 -18.29 6.59 -20.19
N LEU A 160 -18.19 5.29 -20.48
CA LEU A 160 -18.99 4.64 -21.52
C LEU A 160 -20.49 4.66 -21.19
N GLN A 161 -20.86 4.47 -19.93
CA GLN A 161 -22.26 4.57 -19.50
C GLN A 161 -22.81 5.99 -19.75
N GLN A 162 -22.04 7.02 -19.40
CA GLN A 162 -22.40 8.42 -19.72
C GLN A 162 -22.51 8.65 -21.23
N ALA A 163 -21.57 8.13 -22.02
CA ALA A 163 -21.61 8.22 -23.48
C ALA A 163 -22.86 7.55 -24.07
N LYS A 164 -23.25 6.40 -23.52
CA LYS A 164 -24.46 5.68 -23.91
C LYS A 164 -25.70 6.52 -23.65
N GLU A 165 -25.85 7.05 -22.44
CA GLU A 165 -27.00 7.88 -22.04
C GLU A 165 -27.14 9.11 -22.95
N LEU A 166 -26.03 9.80 -23.25
CA LEU A 166 -26.01 10.93 -24.18
C LEU A 166 -26.45 10.51 -25.60
N LEU A 167 -25.96 9.37 -26.08
CA LEU A 167 -26.33 8.87 -27.41
C LEU A 167 -27.78 8.41 -27.46
N GLU A 168 -28.32 7.79 -26.42
CA GLU A 168 -29.72 7.38 -26.35
C GLU A 168 -30.67 8.58 -26.44
N GLN A 169 -30.28 9.73 -25.88
CA GLN A 169 -31.05 10.97 -25.96
C GLN A 169 -31.12 11.55 -27.38
N ILE A 170 -30.02 11.50 -28.14
CA ILE A 170 -29.90 12.23 -29.40
C ILE A 170 -29.99 11.33 -30.65
N TYR A 171 -29.63 10.05 -30.56
CA TYR A 171 -29.67 9.09 -31.68
C TYR A 171 -31.02 8.98 -32.40
N PRO A 172 -32.19 9.07 -31.72
CA PRO A 172 -33.47 9.07 -32.40
C PRO A 172 -33.60 10.16 -33.48
N ARG A 173 -32.94 11.31 -33.32
CA ARG A 173 -32.90 12.39 -34.32
C ARG A 173 -32.15 11.96 -35.57
N TYR A 174 -30.98 11.34 -35.40
CA TYR A 174 -30.21 10.80 -36.52
C TYR A 174 -30.98 9.69 -37.26
N ALA A 175 -31.61 8.76 -36.53
CA ALA A 175 -32.43 7.71 -37.13
C ALA A 175 -33.64 8.28 -37.90
N ALA A 176 -34.27 9.35 -37.39
CA ALA A 176 -35.34 10.06 -38.07
C ALA A 176 -34.85 10.75 -39.37
N ALA A 177 -33.65 11.37 -39.33
CA ALA A 177 -33.03 11.95 -40.51
C ALA A 177 -32.72 10.88 -41.56
N GLU A 178 -32.10 9.76 -41.16
CA GLU A 178 -31.78 8.63 -42.04
C GLU A 178 -33.03 8.05 -42.72
N LYS A 179 -34.12 7.85 -41.96
CA LYS A 179 -35.41 7.44 -42.51
C LYS A 179 -35.94 8.44 -43.54
N THR A 180 -35.86 9.73 -43.24
CA THR A 180 -36.33 10.80 -44.13
C THR A 180 -35.49 10.86 -45.42
N VAL A 181 -34.17 10.63 -45.33
CA VAL A 181 -33.28 10.51 -46.51
C VAL A 181 -33.72 9.32 -47.38
N SER A 182 -33.99 8.16 -46.78
CA SER A 182 -34.47 6.98 -47.51
C SER A 182 -35.81 7.21 -48.20
N GLU A 183 -36.70 7.99 -47.60
CA GLU A 183 -37.99 8.35 -48.21
C GLU A 183 -37.81 9.21 -49.47
N ILE A 184 -36.91 10.20 -49.45
CA ILE A 184 -36.70 11.14 -50.57
C ILE A 184 -35.83 10.54 -51.69
N TYR A 185 -34.74 9.86 -51.34
CA TYR A 185 -33.69 9.45 -52.28
C TYR A 185 -33.70 7.95 -52.58
N GLY A 186 -34.45 7.15 -51.81
CA GLY A 186 -34.50 5.70 -51.92
C GLY A 186 -33.52 5.00 -50.97
N ALA A 187 -33.91 3.80 -50.51
CA ALA A 187 -33.12 3.01 -49.57
C ALA A 187 -31.72 2.70 -50.11
N ASP A 188 -31.61 2.32 -51.39
CA ASP A 188 -30.36 1.93 -52.03
C ASP A 188 -29.32 3.07 -52.11
N GLN A 189 -29.76 4.33 -52.13
CA GLN A 189 -28.87 5.50 -52.21
C GLN A 189 -28.55 6.09 -50.82
N THR A 190 -29.32 5.76 -49.80
CA THR A 190 -29.23 6.37 -48.46
C THR A 190 -27.86 6.19 -47.83
N GLU A 191 -27.35 4.95 -47.85
CA GLU A 191 -26.04 4.60 -47.29
C GLU A 191 -24.91 5.40 -47.97
N LYS A 192 -24.97 5.51 -49.31
CA LYS A 192 -23.98 6.23 -50.11
C LYS A 192 -23.98 7.73 -49.79
N LEU A 193 -25.16 8.33 -49.66
CA LEU A 193 -25.33 9.76 -49.40
C LEU A 193 -24.92 10.14 -47.97
N LEU A 194 -25.22 9.30 -46.97
CA LEU A 194 -24.87 9.56 -45.58
C LEU A 194 -23.45 9.14 -45.19
N ARG A 195 -22.72 8.42 -46.06
CA ARG A 195 -21.36 7.94 -45.76
C ARG A 195 -20.39 9.06 -45.41
N SER A 196 -20.37 10.14 -46.20
CA SER A 196 -19.48 11.28 -45.97
C SER A 196 -19.82 12.04 -44.68
N TYR A 197 -21.11 12.14 -44.36
CA TYR A 197 -21.59 12.73 -43.11
C TYR A 197 -21.12 11.92 -41.90
N ARG A 198 -21.42 10.60 -41.88
CA ARG A 198 -20.95 9.70 -40.82
C ARG A 198 -19.44 9.70 -40.69
N SER A 199 -18.70 9.71 -41.80
CA SER A 199 -17.24 9.77 -41.77
C SER A 199 -16.74 11.05 -41.11
N GLY A 200 -17.33 12.21 -41.41
CA GLY A 200 -16.97 13.49 -40.77
C GLY A 200 -17.23 13.47 -39.27
N LEU A 201 -18.43 13.01 -38.86
CA LEU A 201 -18.77 12.84 -37.45
C LEU A 201 -17.80 11.89 -36.75
N ARG A 202 -17.51 10.73 -37.35
CA ARG A 202 -16.64 9.70 -36.76
C ARG A 202 -15.24 10.22 -36.46
N THR A 203 -14.72 11.13 -37.28
CA THR A 203 -13.39 11.73 -37.12
C THR A 203 -13.39 13.04 -36.33
N GLY A 204 -14.55 13.51 -35.85
CA GLY A 204 -14.68 14.82 -35.19
C GLY A 204 -14.50 16.02 -36.13
N ASP A 205 -14.57 15.82 -37.45
CA ASP A 205 -14.53 16.90 -38.43
C ASP A 205 -15.97 17.37 -38.70
N PHE A 206 -16.51 18.17 -37.78
CA PHE A 206 -17.89 18.66 -37.84
C PHE A 206 -18.11 19.60 -39.02
N THR A 207 -17.07 20.28 -39.50
CA THR A 207 -17.14 21.10 -40.72
C THR A 207 -17.38 20.24 -41.95
N LYS A 208 -16.65 19.13 -42.09
CA LYS A 208 -16.88 18.15 -43.16
C LYS A 208 -18.26 17.50 -43.04
N ALA A 209 -18.73 17.20 -41.83
CA ALA A 209 -20.07 16.66 -41.62
C ALA A 209 -21.16 17.64 -42.10
N ARG A 210 -21.10 18.91 -41.70
CA ARG A 210 -22.04 19.96 -42.14
C ARG A 210 -22.06 20.12 -43.66
N ARG A 211 -20.88 20.21 -44.29
CA ARG A 211 -20.75 20.28 -45.76
C ARG A 211 -21.31 19.05 -46.47
N ALA A 212 -21.21 17.86 -45.88
CA ALA A 212 -21.78 16.64 -46.45
C ALA A 212 -23.32 16.69 -46.47
N ILE A 213 -23.96 17.26 -45.45
CA ILE A 213 -25.41 17.47 -45.43
C ILE A 213 -25.84 18.51 -46.47
N GLU A 214 -25.13 19.63 -46.60
CA GLU A 214 -25.41 20.64 -47.64
C GLU A 214 -25.39 20.01 -49.05
N LYS A 215 -24.38 19.17 -49.34
CA LYS A 215 -24.29 18.43 -50.59
C LYS A 215 -25.44 17.44 -50.77
N LEU A 216 -25.82 16.70 -49.71
CA LEU A 216 -26.95 15.79 -49.73
C LEU A 216 -28.26 16.53 -50.08
N LEU A 217 -28.50 17.70 -49.46
CA LEU A 217 -29.71 18.48 -49.71
C LEU A 217 -29.79 19.03 -51.15
N ALA A 218 -28.64 19.22 -51.81
CA ALA A 218 -28.55 19.63 -53.22
C ALA A 218 -28.79 18.48 -54.22
N GLU A 219 -28.80 17.22 -53.78
CA GLU A 219 -29.00 16.09 -54.68
C GLU A 219 -30.42 16.00 -55.24
N LYS A 220 -30.52 15.35 -56.42
CA LYS A 220 -31.81 15.13 -57.09
C LYS A 220 -32.66 14.12 -56.32
N ASN A 221 -33.93 14.47 -56.09
CA ASN A 221 -34.91 13.58 -55.47
C ASN A 221 -35.20 12.37 -56.37
N LYS A 222 -35.73 11.28 -55.82
CA LYS A 222 -36.19 10.14 -56.63
C LYS A 222 -37.33 10.52 -57.58
N PHE A 223 -37.45 9.79 -58.68
CA PHE A 223 -38.46 10.02 -59.71
C PHE A 223 -39.88 10.00 -59.11
N ALA A 224 -40.73 10.93 -59.54
CA ALA A 224 -42.11 11.12 -59.08
C ALA A 224 -42.31 11.48 -57.58
N PHE A 225 -41.26 11.91 -56.87
CA PHE A 225 -41.44 12.42 -55.50
C PHE A 225 -42.04 13.84 -55.50
N ASP A 226 -43.08 14.04 -54.69
CA ASP A 226 -43.81 15.31 -54.57
C ASP A 226 -42.87 16.44 -54.13
N LYS A 227 -42.83 17.53 -54.92
CA LYS A 227 -41.95 18.69 -54.68
C LYS A 227 -42.21 19.38 -53.34
N LYS A 228 -43.48 19.54 -52.92
CA LYS A 228 -43.82 20.17 -51.63
C LYS A 228 -43.45 19.28 -50.46
N LYS A 229 -43.67 17.96 -50.58
CA LYS A 229 -43.24 16.99 -49.55
C LYS A 229 -41.71 16.92 -49.45
N ALA A 230 -40.99 17.08 -50.57
CA ALA A 230 -39.52 17.12 -50.58
C ALA A 230 -38.96 18.28 -49.76
N GLU A 231 -39.54 19.46 -49.89
CA GLU A 231 -39.07 20.65 -49.18
C GLU A 231 -39.23 20.52 -47.66
N VAL A 232 -40.40 20.04 -47.21
CA VAL A 232 -40.65 19.74 -45.79
C VAL A 232 -39.66 18.68 -45.27
N ALA A 233 -39.44 17.62 -46.04
CA ALA A 233 -38.55 16.52 -45.65
C ALA A 233 -37.07 16.98 -45.62
N LYS A 234 -36.63 17.85 -46.55
CA LYS A 234 -35.30 18.46 -46.55
C LYS A 234 -35.08 19.37 -45.33
N ASN A 235 -36.07 20.19 -44.98
CA ASN A 235 -36.01 21.02 -43.76
C ASN A 235 -35.89 20.15 -42.50
N LYS A 236 -36.62 19.03 -42.45
CA LYS A 236 -36.51 18.06 -41.36
C LYS A 236 -35.12 17.43 -41.28
N ILE A 237 -34.56 16.96 -42.40
CA ILE A 237 -33.19 16.41 -42.45
C ILE A 237 -32.20 17.44 -41.91
N GLN A 238 -32.27 18.69 -42.38
CA GLN A 238 -31.37 19.76 -41.93
C GLN A 238 -31.50 20.02 -40.43
N ALA A 239 -32.72 20.14 -39.90
CA ALA A 239 -32.95 20.39 -38.47
C ALA A 239 -32.43 19.25 -37.59
N GLU A 240 -32.75 17.99 -37.93
CA GLU A 240 -32.37 16.81 -37.14
C GLU A 240 -30.85 16.57 -37.19
N THR A 241 -30.24 16.64 -38.38
CA THR A 241 -28.79 16.46 -38.54
C THR A 241 -27.99 17.60 -37.93
N LYS A 242 -28.49 18.84 -37.95
CA LYS A 242 -27.88 19.96 -37.25
C LYS A 242 -27.88 19.72 -35.74
N SER A 243 -29.06 19.43 -35.17
CA SER A 243 -29.18 19.13 -33.74
C SER A 243 -28.29 17.96 -33.31
N TYR A 244 -28.21 16.91 -34.12
CA TYR A 244 -27.34 15.77 -33.85
C TYR A 244 -25.85 16.14 -33.92
N THR A 245 -25.44 16.87 -34.95
CA THR A 245 -24.04 17.29 -35.13
C THR A 245 -23.58 18.23 -34.03
N ASP A 246 -24.39 19.24 -33.70
CA ASP A 246 -24.06 20.24 -32.68
C ASP A 246 -23.94 19.58 -31.30
N PHE A 247 -24.83 18.63 -30.97
CA PHE A 247 -24.76 17.86 -29.72
C PHE A 247 -23.50 16.97 -29.63
N LEU A 248 -23.12 16.30 -30.73
CA LEU A 248 -21.90 15.50 -30.76
C LEU A 248 -20.63 16.36 -30.63
N GLU A 249 -20.65 17.60 -31.13
CA GLU A 249 -19.55 18.57 -30.98
C GLU A 249 -19.43 19.05 -29.54
N GLU A 250 -20.55 19.38 -28.89
CA GLU A 250 -20.58 19.78 -27.48
C GLU A 250 -20.06 18.69 -26.53
N HIS A 251 -20.37 17.42 -26.83
CA HIS A 251 -20.00 16.28 -25.97
C HIS A 251 -18.85 15.42 -26.51
N GLN A 252 -18.02 15.97 -27.40
CA GLN A 252 -16.96 15.23 -28.11
C GLN A 252 -16.02 14.46 -27.17
N GLU A 253 -15.65 15.06 -26.03
CA GLU A 253 -14.69 14.47 -25.09
C GLU A 253 -15.20 13.15 -24.49
N VAL A 254 -16.46 13.12 -24.08
CA VAL A 254 -17.10 11.92 -23.50
C VAL A 254 -17.34 10.85 -24.56
N LEU A 255 -17.73 11.28 -25.77
CA LEU A 255 -18.12 10.40 -26.87
C LEU A 255 -16.92 9.83 -27.67
N SER A 256 -15.69 10.27 -27.37
CA SER A 256 -14.48 9.80 -28.07
C SER A 256 -14.03 8.43 -27.58
N GLY A 257 -13.87 7.47 -28.49
CA GLY A 257 -13.25 6.17 -28.23
C GLY A 257 -11.73 6.27 -27.99
N ARG A 258 -11.12 5.16 -27.58
CA ARG A 258 -9.64 5.08 -27.39
C ARG A 258 -8.87 5.32 -28.70
N ASP A 259 -9.48 5.04 -29.85
CA ASP A 259 -8.93 5.31 -31.18
C ASP A 259 -9.20 6.75 -31.67
N LYS A 260 -9.66 7.64 -30.77
CA LYS A 260 -10.07 9.03 -31.03
C LYS A 260 -11.23 9.16 -32.02
N LYS A 261 -11.97 8.09 -32.28
CA LYS A 261 -13.19 8.15 -33.10
C LYS A 261 -14.42 8.32 -32.23
N LEU A 262 -15.37 9.12 -32.69
CA LEU A 262 -16.62 9.35 -31.98
C LEU A 262 -17.56 8.15 -32.10
N PHE A 263 -18.16 7.75 -30.97
CA PHE A 263 -19.32 6.88 -30.97
C PHE A 263 -20.51 7.61 -31.59
N LEU A 264 -21.18 6.95 -32.52
CA LEU A 264 -22.33 7.50 -33.26
C LEU A 264 -23.62 6.73 -32.95
N LYS A 265 -23.56 5.59 -32.27
CA LYS A 265 -24.76 4.84 -31.88
C LYS A 265 -24.59 4.26 -30.48
N PRO A 266 -25.69 4.16 -29.69
CA PRO A 266 -25.66 3.49 -28.39
C PRO A 266 -25.09 2.07 -28.46
N ILE A 267 -25.45 1.31 -29.50
CA ILE A 267 -24.99 -0.08 -29.68
C ILE A 267 -23.47 -0.21 -29.86
N GLU A 268 -22.79 0.82 -30.37
CA GLU A 268 -21.32 0.81 -30.48
C GLU A 268 -20.66 0.91 -29.10
N VAL A 269 -21.30 1.66 -28.19
CA VAL A 269 -20.88 1.79 -26.80
C VAL A 269 -21.18 0.48 -26.06
N ASP A 270 -22.36 -0.10 -26.26
CA ASP A 270 -22.75 -1.38 -25.63
C ASP A 270 -21.76 -2.51 -25.93
N ILE A 271 -21.31 -2.64 -27.18
CA ILE A 271 -20.35 -3.69 -27.57
C ILE A 271 -19.04 -3.58 -26.76
N ILE A 272 -18.56 -2.35 -26.54
CA ILE A 272 -17.33 -2.11 -25.78
C ILE A 272 -17.57 -2.26 -24.29
N LEU A 273 -18.71 -1.77 -23.79
CA LEU A 273 -19.10 -1.91 -22.40
C LEU A 273 -19.21 -3.39 -22.01
N ASP A 274 -19.85 -4.21 -22.83
CA ASP A 274 -19.98 -5.66 -22.63
C ASP A 274 -18.61 -6.35 -22.59
N ALA A 275 -17.69 -5.97 -23.50
CA ALA A 275 -16.33 -6.49 -23.52
C ALA A 275 -15.58 -6.11 -22.23
N ASN A 276 -15.64 -4.84 -21.82
CA ASN A 276 -15.01 -4.35 -20.60
C ASN A 276 -15.60 -5.01 -19.35
N LEU A 277 -16.92 -5.26 -19.29
CA LEU A 277 -17.58 -5.93 -18.17
C LEU A 277 -17.10 -7.39 -18.04
N ARG A 278 -16.90 -8.10 -19.16
CA ARG A 278 -16.29 -9.45 -19.14
C ARG A 278 -14.85 -9.41 -18.64
N GLU A 279 -14.06 -8.45 -19.09
CA GLU A 279 -12.68 -8.28 -18.62
C GLU A 279 -12.61 -7.89 -17.14
N LEU A 280 -13.56 -7.07 -16.67
CA LEU A 280 -13.70 -6.67 -15.28
C LEU A 280 -13.99 -7.91 -14.42
N ALA A 281 -14.98 -8.72 -14.80
CA ALA A 281 -15.31 -9.95 -14.10
C ALA A 281 -14.12 -10.93 -14.03
N GLN A 282 -13.32 -11.05 -15.09
CA GLN A 282 -12.09 -11.85 -15.09
C GLN A 282 -11.04 -11.31 -14.11
N SER A 283 -10.82 -9.99 -14.11
CA SER A 283 -9.89 -9.35 -13.18
C SER A 283 -10.33 -9.54 -11.72
N GLU A 284 -11.62 -9.39 -11.45
CA GLU A 284 -12.23 -9.57 -10.14
C GLU A 284 -12.15 -11.02 -9.63
N ALA A 285 -12.41 -11.99 -10.51
CA ALA A 285 -12.22 -13.41 -10.19
C ALA A 285 -10.75 -13.70 -9.85
N PHE A 286 -9.80 -13.12 -10.60
CA PHE A 286 -8.37 -13.26 -10.31
C PHE A 286 -8.01 -12.65 -8.94
N ILE A 287 -8.47 -11.43 -8.64
CA ILE A 287 -8.21 -10.78 -7.36
C ILE A 287 -8.75 -11.63 -6.21
N LYS A 288 -9.99 -12.12 -6.33
CA LYS A 288 -10.62 -13.00 -5.32
C LYS A 288 -9.82 -14.28 -5.09
N LYS A 289 -9.39 -14.95 -6.17
CA LYS A 289 -8.61 -16.20 -6.12
C LYS A 289 -7.25 -16.03 -5.44
N TYR A 290 -6.54 -14.94 -5.71
CA TYR A 290 -5.15 -14.75 -5.27
C TYR A 290 -4.99 -13.89 -4.00
N PHE A 291 -6.07 -13.33 -3.46
CA PHE A 291 -5.98 -12.47 -2.26
C PHE A 291 -5.50 -13.21 -1.02
N ARG A 292 -6.09 -14.37 -0.67
CA ARG A 292 -5.66 -15.13 0.51
C ARG A 292 -4.23 -15.72 0.36
N PRO A 293 -3.84 -16.29 -0.80
CA PRO A 293 -2.44 -16.64 -1.06
C PRO A 293 -1.45 -15.49 -0.88
N PHE A 294 -1.81 -14.28 -1.34
CA PHE A 294 -1.02 -13.07 -1.12
C PHE A 294 -0.82 -12.78 0.37
N LEU A 295 -1.88 -12.78 1.18
CA LEU A 295 -1.78 -12.52 2.62
C LEU A 295 -0.90 -13.55 3.34
N LYS A 296 -1.02 -14.84 2.98
CA LYS A 296 -0.16 -15.91 3.50
C LYS A 296 1.32 -15.65 3.18
N PHE A 297 1.63 -15.29 1.93
CA PHE A 297 3.00 -14.94 1.53
C PHE A 297 3.57 -13.76 2.33
N GLN A 298 2.76 -12.73 2.59
CA GLN A 298 3.21 -11.59 3.39
C GLN A 298 3.50 -11.98 4.84
N ILE A 299 2.71 -12.87 5.45
CA ILE A 299 3.01 -13.41 6.79
C ILE A 299 4.35 -14.17 6.79
N GLU A 300 4.59 -15.03 5.81
CA GLU A 300 5.87 -15.75 5.73
C GLU A 300 7.05 -14.81 5.51
N SER A 301 6.85 -13.75 4.71
CA SER A 301 7.86 -12.69 4.54
C SER A 301 8.15 -11.98 5.86
N LEU A 302 7.14 -11.63 6.66
CA LEU A 302 7.32 -11.03 7.98
C LEU A 302 7.98 -11.98 8.99
N LYS A 303 7.65 -13.28 8.97
CA LYS A 303 8.33 -14.30 9.78
C LYS A 303 9.81 -14.41 9.41
N HIS A 304 10.14 -14.33 8.12
CA HIS A 304 11.54 -14.29 7.67
C HIS A 304 12.26 -13.04 8.17
N LEU A 305 11.61 -11.87 8.13
CA LEU A 305 12.15 -10.65 8.72
C LEU A 305 12.36 -10.78 10.24
N ARG A 306 11.44 -11.44 10.96
CA ARG A 306 11.61 -11.74 12.38
C ARG A 306 12.84 -12.61 12.63
N ASN A 307 13.03 -13.66 11.84
CA ASN A 307 14.20 -14.53 11.95
C ASN A 307 15.50 -13.78 11.67
N LYS A 308 15.51 -12.90 10.66
CA LYS A 308 16.64 -11.99 10.39
C LYS A 308 16.91 -11.06 11.57
N LEU A 309 15.87 -10.47 12.15
CA LEU A 309 16.01 -9.61 13.33
C LEU A 309 16.64 -10.40 14.50
N LEU A 310 16.22 -11.66 14.70
CA LEU A 310 16.76 -12.53 15.74
C LEU A 310 18.25 -12.92 15.55
N VAL A 311 18.84 -12.71 14.37
CA VAL A 311 20.29 -12.85 14.16
C VAL A 311 21.06 -11.76 14.93
N VAL A 312 20.48 -10.56 15.08
CA VAL A 312 21.04 -9.49 15.92
C VAL A 312 20.99 -9.89 17.40
N GLY A 313 19.93 -10.60 17.80
CA GLY A 313 19.76 -11.14 19.14
C GLY A 313 18.28 -11.25 19.54
N SER A 314 18.05 -11.53 20.82
CA SER A 314 16.74 -11.42 21.49
C SER A 314 16.70 -10.21 22.41
N LEU A 315 15.52 -9.78 22.84
CA LEU A 315 15.37 -8.73 23.85
C LEU A 315 16.17 -9.06 25.12
N GLU A 316 16.06 -10.30 25.60
CA GLU A 316 16.80 -10.83 26.76
C GLU A 316 18.31 -10.76 26.55
N SER A 317 18.81 -11.24 25.40
CA SER A 317 20.25 -11.32 25.18
C SER A 317 20.88 -9.95 25.02
N LEU A 318 20.20 -9.01 24.35
CA LEU A 318 20.66 -7.64 24.20
C LEU A 318 20.66 -6.90 25.55
N MET A 319 19.61 -7.10 26.37
CA MET A 319 19.59 -6.54 27.72
C MET A 319 20.64 -7.17 28.63
N THR A 320 20.86 -8.47 28.53
CA THR A 320 21.94 -9.15 29.26
C THR A 320 23.31 -8.60 28.87
N LEU A 321 23.56 -8.39 27.59
CA LEU A 321 24.79 -7.78 27.08
C LEU A 321 24.97 -6.37 27.64
N TYR A 322 23.92 -5.56 27.61
CA TYR A 322 23.93 -4.21 28.19
C TYR A 322 24.23 -4.22 29.69
N ILE A 323 23.56 -5.06 30.49
CA ILE A 323 23.79 -5.17 31.94
C ILE A 323 25.22 -5.62 32.23
N ARG A 324 25.74 -6.60 31.48
CA ARG A 324 27.13 -7.05 31.61
C ARG A 324 28.13 -5.93 31.29
N MET A 325 27.83 -5.09 30.29
CA MET A 325 28.64 -3.90 29.99
C MET A 325 28.59 -2.90 31.14
N MET A 326 27.41 -2.62 31.70
CA MET A 326 27.28 -1.75 32.89
C MET A 326 28.07 -2.27 34.09
N ARG A 327 28.03 -3.59 34.34
CA ARG A 327 28.80 -4.23 35.40
C ARG A 327 30.30 -4.11 35.19
N GLY A 328 30.83 -4.40 34.00
CA GLY A 328 32.28 -4.26 33.79
C GLY A 328 32.77 -2.81 33.78
N ILE A 329 31.91 -1.83 33.46
CA ILE A 329 32.19 -0.42 33.73
C ILE A 329 32.28 -0.16 35.24
N ALA A 330 31.34 -0.73 36.01
CA ALA A 330 31.15 -0.41 37.43
C ALA A 330 32.11 -1.14 38.39
N GLU A 331 32.20 -2.45 38.24
CA GLU A 331 32.93 -3.38 39.11
C GLU A 331 34.42 -3.42 38.76
N PRO A 332 35.31 -3.70 39.72
CA PRO A 332 36.74 -3.74 39.48
C PRO A 332 37.13 -4.99 38.66
N LEU A 333 37.90 -4.77 37.59
CA LEU A 333 38.49 -5.85 36.79
C LEU A 333 39.90 -6.13 37.33
N THR A 334 39.99 -6.98 38.35
CA THR A 334 41.19 -7.14 39.18
C THR A 334 42.31 -7.95 38.53
N ASP A 335 41.99 -8.84 37.59
CA ASP A 335 42.97 -9.74 36.97
C ASP A 335 42.83 -9.82 35.43
N VAL A 336 43.82 -10.46 34.79
CA VAL A 336 43.90 -10.61 33.33
C VAL A 336 42.74 -11.43 32.78
N LYS A 337 42.21 -12.39 33.53
CA LYS A 337 41.10 -13.24 33.07
C LYS A 337 39.82 -12.41 32.98
N ALA A 338 39.53 -11.60 34.00
CA ALA A 338 38.40 -10.67 34.01
C ALA A 338 38.49 -9.64 32.88
N VAL A 339 39.68 -9.09 32.64
CA VAL A 339 39.95 -8.16 31.53
C VAL A 339 39.67 -8.82 30.18
N ARG A 340 40.20 -10.03 29.93
CA ARG A 340 40.00 -10.74 28.66
C ARG A 340 38.55 -11.15 28.42
N LEU A 341 37.85 -11.60 29.47
CA LEU A 341 36.42 -11.91 29.39
C LEU A 341 35.61 -10.67 29.01
N TYR A 342 35.88 -9.54 29.67
CA TYR A 342 35.20 -8.29 29.38
C TYR A 342 35.47 -7.79 27.96
N GLU A 343 36.72 -7.88 27.51
CA GLU A 343 37.12 -7.51 26.14
C GLU A 343 36.44 -8.39 25.09
N SER A 344 36.62 -9.71 25.17
CA SER A 344 36.17 -10.65 24.14
C SER A 344 34.67 -10.92 24.14
N GLU A 345 34.03 -11.07 25.31
CA GLU A 345 32.61 -11.47 25.37
C GLU A 345 31.66 -10.28 25.29
N ILE A 346 32.12 -9.07 25.66
CA ILE A 346 31.25 -7.89 25.80
C ILE A 346 31.68 -6.80 24.84
N ILE A 347 32.91 -6.28 24.92
CA ILE A 347 33.32 -5.14 24.10
C ILE A 347 33.38 -5.51 22.62
N GLU A 348 34.05 -6.60 22.27
CA GLU A 348 34.12 -7.06 20.88
C GLU A 348 32.73 -7.40 20.32
N HIS A 349 31.86 -8.00 21.13
CA HIS A 349 30.49 -8.30 20.72
C HIS A 349 29.66 -7.03 20.48
N VAL A 350 29.72 -6.04 21.36
CA VAL A 350 29.04 -4.74 21.15
C VAL A 350 29.57 -4.05 19.90
N MET A 351 30.88 -4.04 19.69
CA MET A 351 31.49 -3.47 18.49
C MET A 351 31.06 -4.21 17.22
N TYR A 352 30.94 -5.54 17.26
CA TYR A 352 30.43 -6.34 16.15
C TYR A 352 28.98 -5.98 15.80
N LEU A 353 28.11 -5.83 16.82
CA LEU A 353 26.71 -5.46 16.61
C LEU A 353 26.58 -4.05 16.02
N LEU A 354 27.32 -3.09 16.58
CA LEU A 354 27.35 -1.69 16.11
C LEU A 354 27.98 -1.56 14.72
N GLY A 355 28.94 -2.43 14.39
CA GLY A 355 29.66 -2.44 13.12
C GLY A 355 28.83 -2.90 11.90
N GLY A 356 27.60 -3.40 12.10
CA GLY A 356 26.72 -3.72 10.97
C GLY A 356 25.40 -4.39 11.31
N GLN A 357 25.32 -5.20 12.38
CA GLN A 357 24.09 -5.95 12.66
C GLN A 357 22.89 -5.06 12.95
N PHE A 358 23.09 -3.94 13.66
CA PHE A 358 22.00 -3.00 13.93
C PHE A 358 21.52 -2.21 12.69
N GLN A 359 22.32 -2.12 11.63
CA GLN A 359 21.88 -1.46 10.39
C GLN A 359 20.71 -2.23 9.76
N GLU A 360 20.67 -3.56 9.93
CA GLU A 360 19.57 -4.40 9.45
C GLU A 360 18.24 -4.07 10.11
N VAL A 361 18.21 -3.54 11.34
CA VAL A 361 16.97 -3.15 12.03
C VAL A 361 16.22 -2.09 11.24
N LYS A 362 16.93 -1.09 10.68
CA LYS A 362 16.33 -0.03 9.86
C LYS A 362 15.81 -0.57 8.53
N ASN A 363 16.58 -1.46 7.88
CA ASN A 363 16.17 -2.12 6.64
C ASN A 363 14.90 -2.96 6.83
N ILE A 364 14.84 -3.70 7.94
CA ILE A 364 13.67 -4.51 8.31
C ILE A 364 12.46 -3.60 8.54
N ASN A 365 12.61 -2.51 9.29
CA ASN A 365 11.52 -1.55 9.54
C ASN A 365 10.96 -0.96 8.24
N ALA A 366 11.82 -0.53 7.31
CA ALA A 366 11.38 -0.04 6.01
C ALA A 366 10.58 -1.11 5.25
N ARG A 367 11.06 -2.36 5.26
CA ARG A 367 10.38 -3.47 4.58
C ARG A 367 9.02 -3.81 5.20
N ILE A 368 8.86 -3.69 6.51
CA ILE A 368 7.55 -3.86 7.18
C ILE A 368 6.54 -2.84 6.64
N GLN A 369 6.95 -1.58 6.48
CA GLN A 369 6.06 -0.52 5.98
C GLN A 369 5.64 -0.76 4.53
N GLU A 370 6.56 -1.23 3.68
CA GLU A 370 6.24 -1.63 2.31
C GLU A 370 5.21 -2.77 2.27
N ILE A 371 5.39 -3.80 3.09
CA ILE A 371 4.46 -4.93 3.18
C ILE A 371 3.07 -4.45 3.62
N LEU A 372 2.99 -3.61 4.66
CA LEU A 372 1.72 -3.08 5.14
C LEU A 372 1.02 -2.19 4.11
N HIS A 373 1.78 -1.41 3.35
CA HIS A 373 1.25 -0.61 2.26
C HIS A 373 0.64 -1.48 1.16
N ASP A 374 1.38 -2.51 0.72
CA ASP A 374 0.90 -3.48 -0.27
C ASP A 374 -0.35 -4.21 0.21
N VAL A 375 -0.40 -4.60 1.49
CA VAL A 375 -1.57 -5.21 2.11
C VAL A 375 -2.75 -4.25 2.09
N ASN A 376 -2.57 -2.99 2.47
CA ASN A 376 -3.67 -2.02 2.48
C ASN A 376 -4.30 -1.83 1.09
N ILE A 377 -3.47 -1.65 0.05
CA ILE A 377 -3.93 -1.59 -1.35
C ILE A 377 -4.67 -2.89 -1.73
N SER A 378 -4.18 -4.03 -1.21
CA SER A 378 -4.78 -5.33 -1.46
C SER A 378 -6.15 -5.49 -0.85
N VAL A 379 -6.33 -5.06 0.40
CA VAL A 379 -7.61 -5.13 1.11
C VAL A 379 -8.64 -4.26 0.41
N GLN A 380 -8.31 -2.99 0.13
CA GLN A 380 -9.21 -2.08 -0.57
C GLN A 380 -9.67 -2.66 -1.91
N GLY A 381 -8.71 -3.13 -2.72
CA GLY A 381 -9.02 -3.75 -4.01
C GLY A 381 -9.79 -5.06 -3.91
N TYR A 382 -9.88 -5.71 -2.75
CA TYR A 382 -10.69 -6.90 -2.52
C TYR A 382 -12.08 -6.56 -1.97
N GLU A 383 -12.17 -5.61 -1.02
CA GLU A 383 -13.43 -5.11 -0.47
C GLU A 383 -14.32 -4.52 -1.57
N ASP A 384 -13.73 -3.75 -2.49
CA ASP A 384 -14.44 -3.19 -3.65
C ASP A 384 -15.03 -4.26 -4.58
N VAL A 385 -14.51 -5.49 -4.54
CA VAL A 385 -14.96 -6.62 -5.38
C VAL A 385 -16.02 -7.47 -4.64
N LYS A 386 -16.14 -7.27 -3.33
CA LYS A 386 -17.13 -7.93 -2.47
C LYS A 386 -18.41 -7.10 -2.35
N ALA A 387 -18.30 -5.78 -2.33
CA ALA A 387 -19.43 -4.84 -2.43
C ALA A 387 -20.13 -4.97 -3.79
#